data_AF-A0A2M6W8Q8-F1
#
_entry.id   AF-A0A2M6W8Q8-F1
#
_cell.length_a   1.000
_cell.length_b   1.000
_cell.length_c   1.000
_cell.angle_alpha   90.00
_cell.angle_beta   90.00
_cell.angle_gamma   90.00
#
_symmetry.space_group_name_H-M   'P 1'
#
loop_
_entity.id
_entity.type
_entity.pdbx_description
1 polymer ?
#
loop_
_entity_poly.entity_id
_entity_poly.type
_entity_poly.pdbx_seq_one_letter_code
_entity_poly.pdbx_strand_id
1 'polypeptide(L)'
;MLVIASTTVMSVPINDYASEAQTQEIVRQEYVVEKGDNVTIVSRKFNVLEEELREANNLISGEKIAIGETIFIPESDWQSYEGVASWYGPGFNGKLMANGQKYDQNKISVAHRTLPLGSLVKVTNLETGESIVAPVLDRGPYVFDEKGASTREIDLSYATAKELNTVGKGLVKVRIEKADEVGDFIAKK
;
A
#
# COMPACT_ATOMS: atom_id res chain seq x y z
N MET A 1 -12.28 6.09 -21.76
CA MET A 1 -12.15 4.73 -22.30
C MET A 1 -12.50 3.79 -21.17
N LEU A 2 -13.46 2.91 -21.37
CA LEU A 2 -13.96 2.00 -20.34
C LEU A 2 -12.86 0.97 -20.06
N VAL A 3 -12.37 0.89 -18.83
CA VAL A 3 -11.38 -0.11 -18.43
C VAL A 3 -12.10 -1.46 -18.37
N ILE A 4 -11.77 -2.38 -19.28
CA ILE A 4 -12.36 -3.71 -19.34
C ILE A 4 -11.43 -4.69 -18.60
N ALA A 5 -11.65 -4.84 -17.29
CA ALA A 5 -11.21 -6.06 -16.62
C ALA A 5 -12.22 -7.17 -16.94
N SER A 6 -11.74 -8.35 -17.33
CA SER A 6 -12.58 -9.54 -17.53
C SER A 6 -12.41 -10.50 -16.37
N THR A 7 -13.51 -11.12 -15.98
CA THR A 7 -13.52 -12.14 -14.94
C THR A 7 -13.51 -13.51 -15.60
N THR A 8 -12.47 -14.31 -15.35
CA THR A 8 -12.37 -15.70 -15.80
C THR A 8 -12.57 -16.63 -14.61
N VAL A 9 -13.49 -17.58 -14.71
CA VAL A 9 -13.69 -18.64 -13.71
C VAL A 9 -12.91 -19.87 -14.15
N MET A 10 -11.97 -20.33 -13.33
CA MET A 10 -11.25 -21.58 -13.55
C MET A 10 -11.49 -22.57 -12.42
N SER A 11 -11.77 -23.81 -12.78
CA SER A 11 -11.92 -24.94 -11.88
C SER A 11 -10.55 -25.58 -11.59
N VAL A 12 -10.03 -25.44 -10.36
CA VAL A 12 -8.75 -26.06 -9.97
C VAL A 12 -9.02 -27.24 -9.04
N PRO A 13 -8.49 -28.45 -9.33
CA PRO A 13 -8.62 -29.59 -8.44
C PRO A 13 -7.78 -29.37 -7.17
N ILE A 14 -8.42 -29.51 -6.01
CA ILE A 14 -7.76 -29.48 -4.71
C ILE A 14 -7.42 -30.93 -4.37
N ASN A 15 -6.14 -31.27 -4.34
CA ASN A 15 -5.71 -32.61 -3.95
C ASN A 15 -5.45 -32.64 -2.45
N ASP A 16 -6.53 -32.62 -1.66
CA ASP A 16 -6.46 -33.00 -0.26
C ASP A 16 -6.62 -34.52 -0.19
N TYR A 17 -5.84 -35.20 0.65
CA TYR A 17 -5.68 -36.67 0.65
C TYR A 17 -6.93 -37.46 1.14
N ALA A 18 -8.14 -37.13 0.67
CA ALA A 18 -9.38 -37.83 0.98
C ALA A 18 -10.38 -37.81 -0.21
N SER A 19 -10.40 -38.93 -0.94
CA SER A 19 -11.45 -39.57 -1.76
C SER A 19 -12.54 -38.81 -2.55
N GLU A 20 -12.59 -37.49 -2.65
CA GLU A 20 -13.49 -36.79 -3.58
C GLU A 20 -12.74 -35.63 -4.24
N ALA A 21 -12.82 -35.53 -5.58
CA ALA A 21 -12.20 -34.44 -6.33
C ALA A 21 -12.94 -33.13 -6.04
N GLN A 22 -12.58 -32.45 -4.95
CA GLN A 22 -13.05 -31.11 -4.66
C GLN A 22 -12.38 -30.15 -5.66
N THR A 23 -13.18 -29.29 -6.26
CA THR A 23 -12.73 -28.28 -7.22
C THR A 23 -13.04 -26.92 -6.64
N GLN A 24 -12.04 -26.06 -6.52
CA GLN A 24 -12.26 -24.66 -6.17
C GLN A 24 -12.47 -23.86 -7.45
N GLU A 25 -13.57 -23.12 -7.55
CA GLU A 25 -13.69 -22.06 -8.55
C GLU A 25 -12.82 -20.89 -8.12
N ILE A 26 -11.75 -20.66 -8.87
CA ILE A 26 -10.92 -19.47 -8.70
C ILE A 26 -11.41 -18.45 -9.71
N VAL A 27 -12.04 -17.40 -9.19
CA VAL A 27 -12.38 -16.21 -9.96
C VAL A 27 -11.11 -15.38 -10.10
N ARG A 28 -10.59 -15.25 -11.32
CA ARG A 28 -9.44 -14.39 -11.60
C ARG A 28 -9.92 -13.15 -12.35
N GLN A 29 -9.59 -11.99 -11.78
CA GLN A 29 -9.71 -10.74 -12.50
C GLN A 29 -8.48 -10.58 -13.39
N GLU A 30 -8.67 -10.51 -14.70
CA GLU A 30 -7.61 -10.26 -15.67
C GLU A 30 -7.62 -8.81 -16.10
N TYR A 31 -6.44 -8.27 -16.39
CA TYR A 31 -6.25 -6.91 -16.84
C TYR A 31 -5.24 -6.85 -17.98
N VAL A 32 -5.61 -6.16 -19.06
CA VAL A 32 -4.70 -5.87 -20.18
C VAL A 32 -3.99 -4.54 -19.91
N VAL A 33 -2.67 -4.60 -19.86
CA VAL A 33 -1.81 -3.46 -19.52
C VAL A 33 -1.93 -2.35 -20.57
N GLU A 34 -2.28 -1.15 -20.12
CA GLU A 34 -2.52 0.02 -20.97
C GLU A 34 -1.25 0.87 -21.12
N LYS A 35 -1.25 1.77 -22.12
CA LYS A 35 -0.15 2.72 -22.30
C LYS A 35 0.00 3.61 -21.07
N GLY A 36 1.19 3.59 -20.46
CA GLY A 36 1.52 4.38 -19.28
C GLY A 36 1.39 3.61 -17.97
N ASP A 37 0.87 2.39 -18.01
CA ASP A 37 0.87 1.52 -16.84
C ASP A 37 2.28 1.05 -16.49
N ASN A 38 2.46 0.86 -15.19
CA ASN A 38 3.51 0.06 -14.59
C ASN A 38 2.88 -0.68 -13.40
N VAL A 39 3.62 -1.60 -12.78
CA VAL A 39 3.10 -2.41 -11.66
C VAL A 39 2.50 -1.54 -10.55
N THR A 40 3.16 -0.44 -10.19
CA THR A 40 2.64 0.51 -9.20
C THR A 40 1.33 1.16 -9.63
N ILE A 41 1.18 1.55 -10.90
CA ILE A 41 -0.07 2.16 -11.43
C ILE A 41 -1.20 1.14 -11.45
N VAL A 42 -0.93 -0.10 -11.86
CA VAL A 42 -1.94 -1.18 -11.86
C VAL A 42 -2.34 -1.53 -10.42
N SER A 43 -1.38 -1.70 -9.51
CA SER A 43 -1.65 -1.92 -8.09
C SER A 43 -2.57 -0.84 -7.51
N ARG A 44 -2.34 0.43 -7.88
CA ARG A 44 -3.24 1.55 -7.51
C ARG A 44 -4.63 1.42 -8.10
N LYS A 45 -4.73 1.06 -9.39
CA LYS A 45 -6.00 0.97 -10.12
C LYS A 45 -6.92 -0.09 -9.50
N PHE A 46 -6.35 -1.16 -8.96
CA PHE A 46 -7.09 -2.28 -8.40
C PHE A 46 -7.05 -2.37 -6.86
N ASN A 47 -6.41 -1.41 -6.18
CA ASN A 47 -6.26 -1.40 -4.72
C ASN A 47 -5.66 -2.72 -4.17
N VAL A 48 -4.63 -3.22 -4.83
CA VAL A 48 -3.88 -4.43 -4.43
C VAL A 48 -2.46 -4.03 -4.03
N LEU A 49 -1.80 -4.81 -3.16
CA LEU A 49 -0.38 -4.55 -2.88
C LEU A 49 0.46 -4.83 -4.12
N GLU A 50 1.53 -4.05 -4.30
CA GLU A 50 2.44 -4.24 -5.44
C GLU A 50 3.10 -5.62 -5.40
N GLU A 51 3.42 -6.13 -4.22
CA GLU A 51 3.99 -7.47 -4.06
C GLU A 51 2.98 -8.57 -4.44
N GLU A 52 1.74 -8.50 -3.96
CA GLU A 52 0.68 -9.45 -4.32
C GLU A 52 0.45 -9.49 -5.83
N LEU A 53 0.47 -8.32 -6.48
CA LEU A 53 0.36 -8.22 -7.92
C LEU A 53 1.56 -8.86 -8.63
N ARG A 54 2.77 -8.70 -8.10
CA ARG A 54 3.98 -9.33 -8.66
C ARG A 54 3.95 -10.84 -8.50
N GLU A 55 3.64 -11.34 -7.31
CA GLU A 55 3.53 -12.77 -7.00
C GLU A 55 2.48 -13.45 -7.89
N ALA A 56 1.30 -12.85 -8.03
CA ALA A 56 0.22 -13.38 -8.87
C ALA A 56 0.62 -13.52 -10.35
N ASN A 57 1.63 -12.77 -10.79
CA ASN A 57 2.11 -12.71 -12.17
C ASN A 57 3.53 -13.26 -12.35
N ASN A 58 4.12 -13.89 -11.33
CA ASN A 58 5.50 -14.38 -11.33
C ASN A 58 6.54 -13.32 -11.74
N LEU A 59 6.28 -12.05 -11.43
CA LEU A 59 7.17 -10.93 -11.75
C LEU A 59 8.25 -10.83 -10.68
N ILE A 60 9.52 -10.81 -11.09
CA ILE A 60 10.59 -10.51 -10.15
C ILE A 60 10.61 -9.01 -9.77
N SER A 61 11.27 -8.67 -8.67
CA SER A 61 11.39 -7.27 -8.24
C SER A 61 12.02 -6.40 -9.33
N GLY A 62 11.35 -5.30 -9.69
CA GLY A 62 11.77 -4.39 -10.75
C GLY A 62 11.43 -4.84 -12.17
N GLU A 63 10.90 -6.05 -12.36
CA GLU A 63 10.36 -6.47 -13.65
C GLU A 63 9.18 -5.57 -14.05
N LYS A 64 9.14 -5.23 -15.34
CA LYS A 64 8.15 -4.33 -15.92
C LYS A 64 7.13 -5.13 -16.69
N ILE A 65 5.89 -4.70 -16.58
CA ILE A 65 4.78 -5.16 -17.42
C ILE A 65 4.78 -4.42 -18.77
N ALA A 66 4.45 -5.12 -19.84
CA ALA A 66 4.43 -4.59 -21.21
C ALA A 66 3.01 -4.20 -21.65
N ILE A 67 2.89 -3.16 -22.48
CA ILE A 67 1.61 -2.76 -23.05
C ILE A 67 0.99 -3.92 -23.84
N GLY A 68 -0.28 -4.25 -23.58
CA GLY A 68 -0.99 -5.37 -24.19
C GLY A 68 -0.75 -6.72 -23.51
N GLU A 69 0.13 -6.79 -22.52
CA GLU A 69 0.27 -7.96 -21.66
C GLU A 69 -1.01 -8.15 -20.83
N THR A 70 -1.44 -9.40 -20.67
CA THR A 70 -2.54 -9.74 -19.77
C THR A 70 -1.95 -10.20 -18.45
N ILE A 71 -2.33 -9.54 -17.36
CA ILE A 71 -1.90 -9.84 -16.00
C ILE A 71 -3.10 -10.18 -15.12
N PHE A 72 -2.87 -11.00 -14.10
CA PHE A 72 -3.84 -11.34 -13.07
C PHE A 72 -3.84 -10.28 -11.97
N ILE A 73 -5.02 -9.77 -11.64
CA ILE A 73 -5.26 -8.91 -10.50
C ILE A 73 -5.72 -9.82 -9.36
N PRO A 74 -4.93 -9.97 -8.29
CA PRO A 74 -5.37 -10.75 -7.13
C PRO A 74 -6.49 -10.03 -6.38
N GLU A 75 -7.34 -10.76 -5.70
CA GLU A 75 -8.10 -10.16 -4.60
C GLU A 75 -7.10 -9.80 -3.48
N SER A 76 -7.21 -8.60 -2.94
CA SER A 76 -6.32 -8.10 -1.88
C SER A 76 -7.13 -7.80 -0.63
N ASP A 77 -6.87 -8.54 0.43
CA ASP A 77 -7.43 -8.36 1.76
C ASP A 77 -6.34 -7.95 2.77
N TRP A 78 -5.27 -7.33 2.27
CA TRP A 78 -4.07 -7.05 3.04
C TRP A 78 -4.41 -6.47 4.42
N GLN A 79 -3.91 -7.16 5.45
CA GLN A 79 -4.07 -6.73 6.83
C GLN A 79 -2.86 -5.95 7.30
N SER A 80 -1.65 -6.33 6.84
CA SER A 80 -0.41 -5.66 7.20
C SER A 80 0.72 -5.91 6.21
N TYR A 81 1.64 -4.96 6.07
CA TYR A 81 2.92 -5.13 5.38
C TYR A 81 4.00 -4.26 6.02
N GLU A 82 5.27 -4.54 5.73
CA GLU A 82 6.41 -3.78 6.25
C GLU A 82 7.01 -2.86 5.19
N GLY A 83 7.56 -1.73 5.64
CA GLY A 83 8.15 -0.74 4.75
C GLY A 83 9.06 0.24 5.50
N VAL A 84 9.55 1.24 4.78
CA VAL A 84 10.35 2.33 5.35
C VAL A 84 9.50 3.58 5.47
N ALA A 85 9.43 4.15 6.66
CA ALA A 85 8.83 5.44 6.89
C ALA A 85 9.87 6.55 6.94
N SER A 86 9.46 7.73 6.48
CA SER A 86 10.11 9.01 6.78
C SER A 86 9.08 10.01 7.27
N TRP A 87 9.45 11.28 7.44
CA TRP A 87 8.50 12.32 7.82
C TRP A 87 8.71 13.62 7.01
N TYR A 88 7.66 14.42 6.88
CA TYR A 88 7.71 15.71 6.20
C TYR A 88 8.61 16.70 6.94
N GLY A 89 9.79 16.96 6.37
CA GLY A 89 10.74 17.93 6.91
C GLY A 89 10.21 19.39 6.96
N PRO A 90 11.04 20.32 7.43
CA PRO A 90 10.69 21.74 7.48
C PRO A 90 10.26 22.30 6.11
N GLY A 91 9.30 23.24 6.12
CA GLY A 91 8.86 23.96 4.91
C GLY A 91 7.71 23.32 4.13
N PHE A 92 7.13 22.22 4.62
CA PHE A 92 5.89 21.66 4.05
C PHE A 92 4.62 22.24 4.67
N ASN A 93 4.67 22.72 5.91
CA ASN A 93 3.50 23.22 6.64
C ASN A 93 2.75 24.30 5.82
N GLY A 94 1.43 24.14 5.69
CA GLY A 94 0.55 25.03 4.93
C GLY A 94 0.45 24.74 3.43
N LYS A 95 1.24 23.81 2.88
CA LYS A 95 1.11 23.37 1.47
C LYS A 95 -0.14 22.53 1.26
N LEU A 96 -0.68 22.54 0.05
CA LEU A 96 -1.84 21.75 -0.32
C LEU A 96 -1.46 20.26 -0.41
N MET A 97 -2.21 19.40 0.27
CA MET A 97 -2.14 17.94 0.16
C MET A 97 -3.08 17.45 -0.96
N ALA A 98 -2.91 16.19 -1.36
CA ALA A 98 -3.74 15.54 -2.37
C ALA A 98 -5.22 15.44 -2.00
N ASN A 99 -5.58 15.48 -0.71
CA ASN A 99 -6.99 15.55 -0.28
C ASN A 99 -7.60 16.96 -0.41
N GLY A 100 -6.86 17.95 -0.91
CA GLY A 100 -7.30 19.33 -1.08
C GLY A 100 -7.25 20.19 0.19
N GLN A 101 -6.78 19.65 1.32
CA GLN A 101 -6.55 20.41 2.55
C GLN A 101 -5.11 20.88 2.66
N LYS A 102 -4.86 21.89 3.48
CA LYS A 102 -3.48 22.30 3.80
C LYS A 102 -2.88 21.33 4.83
N TYR A 103 -1.64 20.90 4.58
CA TYR A 103 -0.84 20.15 5.53
C TYR A 103 -0.63 20.97 6.80
N ASP A 104 -0.86 20.35 7.95
CA ASP A 104 -0.61 20.89 9.29
C ASP A 104 0.33 19.93 10.00
N GLN A 105 1.57 20.37 10.21
CA GLN A 105 2.60 19.54 10.81
C GLN A 105 2.28 19.08 12.24
N ASN A 106 1.34 19.76 12.92
CA ASN A 106 0.96 19.46 14.29
C ASN A 106 -0.23 18.49 14.39
N LYS A 107 -0.76 18.02 13.25
CA LYS A 107 -1.86 17.06 13.19
C LYS A 107 -1.38 15.69 12.74
N ILE A 108 -2.00 14.65 13.29
CA ILE A 108 -1.74 13.26 12.90
C ILE A 108 -2.24 13.03 11.48
N SER A 109 -1.33 12.67 10.58
CA SER A 109 -1.62 12.26 9.23
C SER A 109 -0.42 11.51 8.63
N VAL A 110 -0.69 10.76 7.58
CA VAL A 110 0.34 10.14 6.75
C VAL A 110 0.08 10.41 5.27
N ALA A 111 1.13 10.30 4.47
CA ALA A 111 1.06 10.28 3.03
C ALA A 111 1.43 8.88 2.53
N HIS A 112 0.61 8.37 1.62
CA HIS A 112 0.81 7.07 1.01
C HIS A 112 0.54 7.11 -0.49
N ARG A 113 1.28 6.31 -1.26
CA ARG A 113 1.25 6.33 -2.73
C ARG A 113 -0.07 5.84 -3.30
N THR A 114 -0.64 4.80 -2.68
CA THR A 114 -1.74 4.00 -3.25
C THR A 114 -2.99 3.98 -2.37
N LEU A 115 -2.82 3.78 -1.06
CA LEU A 115 -3.94 3.73 -0.11
C LEU A 115 -4.98 4.85 -0.29
N PRO A 116 -6.28 4.53 -0.16
CA PRO A 116 -7.36 5.50 -0.32
C PRO A 116 -7.18 6.72 0.59
N LEU A 117 -7.41 7.93 0.06
CA LEU A 117 -7.43 9.11 0.92
C LEU A 117 -8.58 8.98 1.93
N GLY A 118 -8.31 9.24 3.19
CA GLY A 118 -9.24 9.08 4.30
C GLY A 118 -9.25 7.70 4.94
N SER A 119 -8.57 6.68 4.37
CA SER A 119 -8.41 5.41 5.07
C SER A 119 -7.52 5.57 6.29
N LEU A 120 -7.73 4.75 7.31
CA LEU A 120 -6.87 4.69 8.48
C LEU A 120 -5.85 3.57 8.32
N VAL A 121 -4.64 3.83 8.79
CA VAL A 121 -3.60 2.82 8.95
C VAL A 121 -3.01 2.91 10.34
N LYS A 122 -2.70 1.76 10.93
CA LYS A 122 -1.84 1.69 12.11
C LYS A 122 -0.41 1.55 11.62
N VAL A 123 0.44 2.47 12.08
CA VAL A 123 1.87 2.45 11.79
C VAL A 123 2.60 2.07 13.06
N THR A 124 3.37 0.98 13.01
CA THR A 124 4.18 0.49 14.13
C THR A 124 5.65 0.67 13.80
N ASN A 125 6.39 1.39 14.64
CA ASN A 125 7.85 1.46 14.58
C ASN A 125 8.43 0.10 15.01
N LEU A 126 9.09 -0.61 14.09
CA LEU A 126 9.58 -1.97 14.34
C LEU A 126 10.77 -2.02 15.30
N GLU A 127 11.43 -0.89 15.54
CA GLU A 127 12.59 -0.83 16.43
C GLU A 127 12.18 -0.62 17.90
N THR A 128 11.09 0.12 18.14
CA THR A 128 10.61 0.46 19.49
C THR A 128 9.33 -0.28 19.89
N GLY A 129 8.56 -0.76 18.91
CA GLY A 129 7.23 -1.32 19.10
C GLY A 129 6.12 -0.29 19.34
N GLU A 130 6.45 1.01 19.32
CA GLU A 130 5.45 2.09 19.42
C GLU A 130 4.59 2.11 18.16
N SER A 131 3.30 2.41 18.33
CA SER A 131 2.36 2.41 17.22
C SER A 131 1.34 3.55 17.32
N ILE A 132 0.89 4.04 16.17
CA ILE A 132 -0.15 5.06 16.09
C ILE A 132 -1.07 4.80 14.89
N VAL A 133 -2.37 5.04 15.06
CA VAL A 133 -3.32 5.07 13.96
C VAL A 133 -3.35 6.46 13.35
N ALA A 134 -3.21 6.54 12.03
CA ALA A 134 -3.19 7.80 11.29
C ALA A 134 -4.02 7.72 10.01
N PRO A 135 -4.73 8.80 9.64
CA PRO A 135 -5.41 8.88 8.36
C PRO A 135 -4.43 9.15 7.23
N VAL A 136 -4.66 8.50 6.08
CA VAL A 136 -3.96 8.77 4.82
C VAL A 136 -4.56 10.04 4.20
N LEU A 137 -3.86 11.17 4.28
CA LEU A 137 -4.38 12.48 3.83
C LEU A 137 -3.63 13.06 2.63
N ASP A 138 -2.47 12.51 2.29
CA ASP A 138 -1.66 12.99 1.17
C ASP A 138 -1.07 11.85 0.36
N ARG A 139 -0.36 12.21 -0.71
CA ARG A 139 0.28 11.30 -1.65
C ARG A 139 1.80 11.43 -1.61
N GLY A 140 2.45 10.30 -1.84
CA GLY A 140 3.88 10.12 -1.66
C GLY A 140 4.15 8.91 -0.75
N PRO A 141 5.39 8.57 -0.43
CA PRO A 141 6.61 9.21 -0.91
C PRO A 141 6.88 8.91 -2.39
N TYR A 142 7.45 9.87 -3.13
CA TYR A 142 7.86 9.67 -4.54
C TYR A 142 9.38 9.61 -4.66
N VAL A 143 10.01 8.77 -3.86
CA VAL A 143 11.45 8.55 -3.90
C VAL A 143 11.69 7.14 -4.39
N PHE A 144 12.47 7.06 -5.46
CA PHE A 144 12.79 5.84 -6.18
C PHE A 144 14.30 5.72 -6.31
N ASP A 145 14.82 4.49 -6.30
CA ASP A 145 16.22 4.21 -6.61
C ASP A 145 16.51 4.30 -8.12
N GLU A 146 17.76 4.07 -8.54
CA GLU A 146 18.14 4.11 -9.95
C GLU A 146 17.44 3.06 -10.83
N LYS A 147 16.85 2.03 -10.22
CA LYS A 147 16.08 0.97 -10.89
C LYS A 147 14.60 1.30 -10.96
N GLY A 148 14.17 2.41 -10.34
CA GLY A 148 12.78 2.86 -10.28
C GLY A 148 11.97 2.19 -9.18
N ALA A 149 12.60 1.45 -8.26
CA ALA A 149 11.92 0.86 -7.11
C ALA A 149 11.74 1.90 -6.00
N SER A 150 10.59 1.90 -5.33
CA SER A 150 10.34 2.83 -4.24
C SER A 150 11.19 2.48 -3.02
N THR A 151 11.86 3.47 -2.45
CA THR A 151 12.72 3.27 -1.26
C THR A 151 12.01 3.61 0.05
N ARG A 152 10.80 4.20 -0.03
CA ARG A 152 10.03 4.67 1.11
C ARG A 152 8.55 4.43 0.87
N GLU A 153 7.92 3.85 1.88
CA GLU A 153 6.54 3.39 1.78
C GLU A 153 5.55 4.44 2.25
N ILE A 154 5.90 5.16 3.32
CA ILE A 154 4.98 6.09 3.99
C ILE A 154 5.73 7.33 4.49
N ASP A 155 5.13 8.50 4.29
CA ASP A 155 5.63 9.77 4.86
C ASP A 155 4.72 10.18 6.03
N LEU A 156 5.29 10.31 7.23
CA LEU A 156 4.60 10.72 8.44
C LEU A 156 4.50 12.25 8.52
N SER A 157 3.40 12.77 9.08
CA SER A 157 3.41 14.13 9.61
C SER A 157 4.44 14.28 10.73
N TYR A 158 4.86 15.52 11.03
CA TYR A 158 5.75 15.75 12.17
C TYR A 158 5.13 15.28 13.50
N ALA A 159 3.84 15.51 13.72
CA ALA A 159 3.13 15.02 14.90
C ALA A 159 3.15 13.48 14.98
N THR A 160 2.83 12.78 13.88
CA THR A 160 2.89 11.31 13.83
C THR A 160 4.31 10.78 14.08
N ALA A 161 5.32 11.42 13.50
CA ALA A 161 6.72 11.05 13.72
C ALA A 161 7.16 11.27 15.18
N LYS A 162 6.65 12.32 15.82
CA LYS A 162 6.92 12.60 17.23
C LYS A 162 6.31 11.54 18.14
N GLU A 163 5.05 11.15 17.91
CA GLU A 163 4.39 10.08 18.68
C GLU A 163 5.08 8.71 18.51
N LEU A 164 5.70 8.44 17.35
CA LEU A 164 6.46 7.21 17.08
C LEU A 164 7.96 7.29 17.44
N ASN A 165 8.42 8.39 18.05
CA ASN A 165 9.84 8.66 18.34
C ASN A 165 10.78 8.52 17.12
N THR A 166 10.33 8.88 15.93
CA THR A 166 11.10 8.72 14.68
C THR A 166 11.81 9.99 14.21
N VAL A 167 11.47 11.16 14.79
CA VAL A 167 11.94 12.49 14.34
C VAL A 167 13.46 12.54 14.18
N GLY A 168 14.22 12.06 15.18
CA GLY A 168 15.68 12.12 15.18
C GLY A 168 16.38 11.13 14.24
N LYS A 169 15.71 10.03 13.87
CA LYS A 169 16.28 8.98 13.00
C LYS A 169 16.09 9.30 11.52
N GLY A 170 15.05 10.04 11.16
CA GLY A 170 14.73 10.41 9.79
C GLY A 170 14.07 9.26 9.01
N LEU A 171 14.76 8.14 8.82
CA LEU A 171 14.23 6.92 8.19
C LEU A 171 14.11 5.80 9.23
N VAL A 172 12.98 5.10 9.25
CA VAL A 172 12.74 3.96 10.16
C VAL A 172 11.99 2.83 9.47
N LYS A 173 12.23 1.59 9.90
CA LYS A 173 11.40 0.45 9.47
C LYS A 173 10.08 0.44 10.23
N VAL A 174 8.99 0.25 9.50
CA VAL A 174 7.64 0.23 10.06
C VAL A 174 6.84 -0.94 9.55
N ARG A 175 5.85 -1.36 10.33
CA ARG A 175 4.71 -2.14 9.85
C ARG A 175 3.52 -1.22 9.67
N ILE A 176 2.84 -1.35 8.53
CA ILE A 176 1.62 -0.64 8.17
C ILE A 176 0.50 -1.67 8.18
N GLU A 177 -0.51 -1.45 9.02
CA GLU A 177 -1.66 -2.31 9.16
C GLU A 177 -2.92 -1.53 8.76
N LYS A 178 -3.86 -2.18 8.08
CA LYS A 178 -5.17 -1.58 7.82
C LYS A 178 -5.87 -1.37 9.17
N ALA A 179 -6.48 -0.21 9.37
CA ALA A 179 -7.23 0.10 10.57
C ALA A 179 -8.68 0.47 10.20
N ASP A 180 -9.65 -0.10 10.92
CA ASP A 180 -11.07 0.10 10.64
C ASP A 180 -11.73 1.13 11.58
N GLU A 181 -11.09 1.52 12.69
CA GLU A 181 -11.66 2.46 13.66
C GLU A 181 -10.67 3.52 14.18
N VAL A 182 -11.19 4.73 14.45
CA VAL A 182 -10.59 5.76 15.33
C VAL A 182 -10.64 5.31 16.80
N GLY A 183 -11.22 4.15 17.12
CA GLY A 183 -11.35 3.59 18.47
C GLY A 183 -10.03 3.11 19.10
N ASP A 184 -9.03 2.78 18.28
CA ASP A 184 -7.70 2.36 18.74
C ASP A 184 -6.85 3.50 19.33
N PHE A 185 -7.40 4.72 19.41
CA PHE A 185 -6.74 5.91 19.95
C PHE A 185 -6.42 5.83 21.47
N ILE A 186 -6.93 4.86 22.22
CA ILE A 186 -6.88 4.87 23.70
C ILE A 186 -6.08 3.71 24.34
N ALA A 187 -5.75 2.64 23.63
CA ALA A 187 -5.10 1.49 24.27
C ALA A 187 -3.59 1.43 24.02
N LYS A 188 -2.82 2.21 24.79
CA LYS A 188 -1.58 1.79 25.49
C LYS A 188 -0.96 2.98 26.21
N LYS A 189 -1.33 3.09 27.49
CA LYS A 189 -0.56 3.80 28.52
C LYS A 189 0.16 2.76 29.37
#